data_AF-S9SLP3-F1
#
_entry.id   AF-S9SLP3-F1
#
_cell.length_a   1.000
_cell.length_b   1.000
_cell.length_c   1.000
_cell.angle_alpha   90.00
_cell.angle_beta   90.00
_cell.angle_gamma   90.00
#
_symmetry.space_group_name_H-M   'P 1'
#
loop_
_entity.id
_entity.type
_entity.pdbx_description
1 polymer ?
#
loop_
_entity_poly.entity_id
_entity_poly.type
_entity_poly.pdbx_seq_one_letter_code
_entity_poly.pdbx_strand_id
1 'polypeptide(L)' 'MLAVPLGGALVWYLGANSLGELHELAGNALFVLALAHAALALFHHYVLRDGLLVRMIRPHSA' A
#
# COMPACT_ATOMS: atom_id res chain seq x y z
N MET A 1 0.27 -6.67 -0.11
CA MET A 1 -1.15 -6.53 0.26
C MET A 1 -1.76 -7.80 0.86
N LEU A 2 -1.41 -9.03 0.45
CA LEU A 2 -2.04 -10.25 1.03
C LEU A 2 -1.41 -10.75 2.35
N ALA A 3 -0.10 -10.58 2.52
CA ALA A 3 0.61 -11.11 3.71
C ALA A 3 0.14 -10.49 5.04
N VAL A 4 -0.08 -9.18 5.06
CA VAL A 4 -0.52 -8.45 6.27
C VAL A 4 -1.91 -8.92 6.76
N PRO A 5 -2.98 -8.93 5.93
CA PRO A 5 -4.29 -9.40 6.40
C PRO A 5 -4.29 -10.89 6.77
N LEU A 6 -3.54 -11.73 6.06
CA LEU A 6 -3.40 -13.14 6.44
C LEU A 6 -2.69 -13.29 7.79
N GLY A 7 -1.58 -12.57 8.02
CA GLY A 7 -0.87 -12.59 9.30
C GLY A 7 -1.77 -12.19 10.48
N GLY A 8 -2.57 -11.13 10.32
CA GLY A 8 -3.51 -10.71 11.35
C GLY A 8 -4.62 -11.73 11.62
N ALA A 9 -5.16 -12.35 10.56
CA ALA A 9 -6.15 -13.42 10.69
C ALA A 9 -5.58 -14.65 11.41
N LEU A 10 -4.34 -15.05 11.12
CA LEU A 10 -3.68 -16.17 11.80
C LEU A 10 -3.46 -15.88 13.30
N VAL A 11 -3.09 -14.65 13.67
CA VAL A 11 -2.97 -14.25 15.08
C VAL A 11 -4.32 -14.32 15.79
N TRP A 12 -5.36 -13.72 15.20
CA TRP A 12 -6.68 -13.59 15.83
C TRP A 12 -7.45 -14.91 15.92
N TYR A 13 -7.44 -15.72 14.84
CA TYR A 13 -8.24 -16.94 14.76
C TYR A 13 -7.50 -18.21 15.16
N LEU A 14 -6.17 -18.25 15.01
CA LEU A 14 -5.36 -19.47 15.24
C LEU A 14 -4.35 -19.31 16.39
N GLY A 15 -4.31 -18.15 17.06
CA GLY A 15 -3.44 -17.93 18.22
C GLY A 15 -1.94 -17.92 17.89
N ALA A 16 -1.59 -17.65 16.63
CA ALA A 16 -0.21 -17.63 16.15
C ALA A 16 0.55 -16.37 16.60
N ASN A 17 0.76 -16.21 17.91
CA ASN A 17 1.26 -14.98 18.54
C ASN A 17 2.60 -14.46 17.97
N SER A 18 3.48 -15.35 17.50
CA SER A 18 4.76 -14.97 16.88
C SER A 18 4.60 -14.17 15.58
N LEU A 19 3.43 -14.23 14.95
CA LEU A 19 3.11 -13.44 13.75
C LEU A 19 2.61 -12.03 14.09
N GLY A 20 2.32 -11.72 15.36
CA GLY A 20 1.81 -10.42 15.78
C GLY A 20 2.81 -9.29 15.52
N GLU A 21 4.05 -9.45 15.99
CA GLU A 21 5.13 -8.48 15.78
C GLU A 21 5.45 -8.30 14.27
N LEU A 22 5.44 -9.40 13.52
CA LEU A 22 5.65 -9.37 12.07
C LEU A 22 4.50 -8.66 11.35
N HIS A 23 3.25 -8.87 11.77
CA HIS A 23 2.07 -8.20 11.23
C HIS A 23 2.14 -6.69 11.48
N GLU A 24 2.50 -6.26 12.69
CA GLU A 24 2.65 -4.85 13.03
C GLU A 24 3.73 -4.17 12.19
N LEU A 25 4.92 -4.76 12.12
CA LEU A 25 6.03 -4.24 11.31
C LEU A 25 5.63 -4.13 9.83
N ALA A 26 5.03 -5.18 9.28
CA ALA A 26 4.59 -5.20 7.89
C ALA A 26 3.46 -4.19 7.64
N GLY A 27 2.55 -3.97 8.60
CA GLY A 27 1.53 -2.95 8.54
C GLY A 27 2.12 -1.53 8.47
N ASN A 28 3.06 -1.22 9.36
CA ASN A 28 3.78 0.06 9.37
C ASN A 28 4.56 0.28 8.07
N ALA A 29 5.24 -0.75 7.57
CA ALA A 29 5.93 -0.69 6.28
C ALA A 29 4.98 -0.43 5.11
N LEU A 30 3.82 -1.12 5.07
CA LEU A 30 2.81 -0.87 4.03
C LEU A 30 2.26 0.55 4.10
N PHE A 31 2.04 1.09 5.30
CA PHE A 31 1.57 2.46 5.47
C PHE A 31 2.58 3.48 4.90
N VAL A 32 3.86 3.33 5.24
CA VAL A 32 4.94 4.18 4.68
C VAL A 32 5.03 4.04 3.17
N LEU A 33 4.94 2.82 2.64
CA LEU A 33 4.97 2.58 1.19
C LEU A 33 3.77 3.19 0.47
N ALA A 34 2.56 3.11 1.05
CA ALA A 34 1.36 3.71 0.48
C ALA A 34 1.48 5.25 0.43
N LEU A 35 1.97 5.86 1.51
CA LEU A 35 2.24 7.31 1.54
C LEU A 35 3.29 7.71 0.51
N ALA A 36 4.40 6.97 0.41
CA ALA A 36 5.44 7.22 -0.58
C ALA A 36 4.90 7.09 -2.01
N HIS A 37 4.12 6.05 -2.29
CA HIS A 37 3.47 5.85 -3.58
C HIS A 37 2.53 7.02 -3.94
N ALA A 38 1.67 7.43 -3.01
CA ALA A 38 0.78 8.57 -3.20
C ALA A 38 1.58 9.86 -3.45
N ALA A 39 2.64 10.11 -2.68
CA ALA A 39 3.51 11.26 -2.85
C ALA A 39 4.20 11.27 -4.23
N LEU A 40 4.69 10.13 -4.71
CA LEU A 40 5.24 10.01 -6.07
C LEU A 40 4.17 10.30 -7.13
N ALA A 41 2.97 9.74 -7.00
CA ALA A 41 1.89 10.01 -7.96
C ALA A 41 1.53 11.50 -8.02
N LEU A 42 1.52 12.19 -6.87
CA LEU A 42 1.32 13.65 -6.81
C LEU A 42 2.51 14.42 -7.38
N PHE A 43 3.75 13.97 -7.15
CA PHE A 43 4.94 14.57 -7.76
C PHE A 43 4.89 14.49 -9.28
N HIS A 44 4.54 13.32 -9.83
CA HIS A 44 4.32 13.13 -11.26
C HIS A 44 3.23 14.07 -11.78
N HIS A 45 2.15 14.28 -11.02
CA HIS A 45 1.07 15.16 -11.42
C HIS A 45 1.43 16.65 -11.41
N TYR A 46 2.02 17.16 -10.32
CA TYR A 46 2.24 18.59 -10.12
C TYR A 46 3.58 19.10 -10.64
N VAL A 47 4.64 18.28 -10.58
CA VAL A 47 6.00 18.66 -10.98
C VAL A 47 6.29 18.21 -12.41
N LEU A 48 6.20 16.91 -12.69
CA LEU A 48 6.55 16.37 -14.01
C LEU A 48 5.44 16.59 -15.05
N ARG A 49 4.19 16.67 -14.61
CA ARG A 49 3.00 16.91 -15.45
C ARG A 49 2.85 15.92 -16.60
N ASP A 50 3.25 14.67 -16.37
CA ASP A 50 3.23 13.60 -17.39
C ASP A 50 1.87 12.88 -17.52
N GLY A 51 0.89 13.27 -16.70
CA GLY A 51 -0.45 12.69 -16.69
C GLY A 51 -0.53 11.26 -16.12
N LEU A 52 0.53 10.75 -15.47
CA LEU A 52 0.55 9.40 -14.89
C LEU A 52 -0.64 9.15 -13.97
N LEU A 53 -0.91 10.08 -13.03
CA LEU A 53 -2.04 9.97 -12.11
C LEU A 53 -3.40 9.91 -12.84
N VAL A 54 -3.56 10.67 -13.92
CA VAL A 54 -4.82 10.70 -14.69
C VAL A 54 -5.08 9.35 -15.36
N ARG A 55 -4.03 8.66 -15.82
CA ARG A 55 -4.15 7.31 -16.41
C ARG A 55 -4.60 6.25 -15.41
N MET A 56 -4.41 6.48 -14.11
CA MET A 56 -4.92 5.60 -13.05
C MET A 56 -6.40 5.85 -12.74
N ILE A 57 -6.90 7.07 -12.96
CA ILE A 57 -8.29 7.46 -12.68
C ILE A 57 -9.20 7.10 -13.85
N ARG A 58 -8.74 7.36 -15.08
CA ARG A 58 -9.48 7.06 -16.29
C ARG A 58 -8.53 6.53 -17.36
N PRO A 59 -8.90 5.46 -18.08
CA PRO A 59 -8.15 5.05 -19.26
C PRO A 59 -8.21 6.17 -20.30
N HIS A 60 -7.11 6.38 -21.03
CA HIS A 60 -7.10 7.30 -22.15
C HIS A 60 -7.99 6.70 -23.25
N SER A 61 -9.17 7.29 -23.47
CA SER A 61 -10.01 6.98 -24.62
C SER A 61 -9.27 7.47 -25.87
N ALA A 62 -8.82 6.53 -26.71
CA ALA A 62 -8.43 6.82 -28.09
C ALA A 62 -9.66 7.24 -28.89
#